data_AF-A0A8L9MZ61-F1
#
_entry.id   AF-A0A8L9MZ61-F1
#
_cell.length_a   1.000
_cell.length_b   1.000
_cell.length_c   1.000
_cell.angle_alpha   90.00
_cell.angle_beta   90.00
_cell.angle_gamma   90.00
#
_symmetry.space_group_name_H-M   'P 1'
#
loop_
_entity.id
_entity.type
_entity.pdbx_description
1 polymer ?
#
loop_
_entity_poly.entity_id
_entity_poly.type
_entity_poly.pdbx_seq_one_letter_code
_entity_poly.pdbx_strand_id
1 'polypeptide(L)'
;MDLKILTIVLIYFISESQGDIFLSVPFNEHFNRRSGTYEYRGKFFKNLKYLIRKISLDFPEVPYQNILLKREFKTSENIVNDIHTNNRYLQVQINGVSRYITLPSYHIVIEFVMHHGKKYFICNRSPFKTYKEAKIYCEHLEEFSQFKLQHIFLGKNLLASKIWRNTWKDCYYKCYSQNHFLELKKKIIRELCMLRNIDHESPIRYNKTLEFTANYHARINALVNKLLVAGDEKSKVHEVAAFINPPLASLQVNKWYNSYVEEQTDINRKSKKESKQFHLLLSPHIKEVGVGVTLYRRKLSIVLTFA
;
A
#
# COMPACT_ATOMS: atom_id res chain seq x y z
N MET A 1 -18.07 5.51 39.88
CA MET A 1 -17.89 4.52 38.79
C MET A 1 -16.49 3.95 38.94
N ASP A 2 -16.36 2.63 39.11
CA ASP A 2 -15.08 1.98 39.39
C ASP A 2 -14.12 2.13 38.19
N LEU A 3 -12.88 2.54 38.44
CA LEU A 3 -11.84 2.75 37.41
C LEU A 3 -11.59 1.46 36.62
N LYS A 4 -11.80 0.29 37.23
CA LYS A 4 -11.70 -1.01 36.55
C LYS A 4 -12.81 -1.19 35.50
N ILE A 5 -14.03 -0.77 35.80
CA ILE A 5 -15.17 -0.86 34.87
C ILE A 5 -14.95 0.09 33.70
N LEU A 6 -14.50 1.33 33.96
CA LEU A 6 -14.18 2.28 32.89
C LEU A 6 -13.08 1.73 31.96
N THR A 7 -12.02 1.12 32.53
CA THR A 7 -10.92 0.54 31.75
C THR A 7 -11.39 -0.64 30.88
N ILE A 8 -12.23 -1.53 31.41
CA ILE A 8 -12.79 -2.65 30.65
C ILE A 8 -13.69 -2.16 29.52
N VAL A 9 -14.57 -1.18 29.79
CA VAL A 9 -15.44 -0.58 28.78
C VAL A 9 -14.62 0.11 27.70
N LEU A 10 -13.56 0.85 28.05
CA LEU A 10 -12.67 1.48 27.07
C LEU A 10 -11.92 0.43 26.23
N ILE A 11 -11.42 -0.65 26.82
CA ILE A 11 -10.78 -1.75 26.07
C ILE A 11 -11.79 -2.39 25.12
N TYR A 12 -13.03 -2.63 25.58
CA TYR A 12 -14.10 -3.17 24.74
C TYR A 12 -14.44 -2.22 23.59
N PHE A 13 -14.62 -0.93 23.86
CA PHE A 13 -14.94 0.09 22.86
C PHE A 13 -13.79 0.30 21.87
N ILE A 14 -12.54 0.23 22.32
CA ILE A 14 -11.35 0.26 21.45
C ILE A 14 -11.28 -1.01 20.59
N SER A 15 -11.68 -2.16 21.13
CA SER A 15 -11.75 -3.41 20.39
C SER A 15 -12.89 -3.42 19.36
N GLU A 16 -14.01 -2.76 19.64
CA GLU A 16 -15.16 -2.64 18.73
C GLU A 16 -14.98 -1.52 17.69
N SER A 17 -14.16 -0.50 17.99
CA SER A 17 -13.89 0.62 17.08
C SER A 17 -12.75 0.38 16.09
N GLN A 18 -12.03 -0.74 16.19
CA GLN A 18 -11.18 -1.19 15.10
C GLN A 18 -12.08 -1.64 13.95
N GLY A 19 -12.12 -0.85 12.87
CA GLY A 19 -12.93 -1.13 11.68
C GLY A 19 -12.83 -2.61 11.26
N ASP A 20 -13.97 -3.22 10.98
CA ASP A 20 -14.04 -4.62 10.60
C ASP A 20 -13.42 -4.84 9.21
N ILE A 21 -12.10 -5.08 9.18
CA ILE A 21 -11.42 -5.48 7.96
C ILE A 21 -11.81 -6.93 7.66
N PHE A 22 -12.62 -7.08 6.62
CA PHE A 22 -13.11 -8.37 6.17
C PHE A 22 -12.02 -9.21 5.49
N LEU A 23 -12.03 -10.51 5.76
CA LEU A 23 -11.33 -11.53 4.98
C LEU A 23 -12.30 -12.09 3.93
N SER A 24 -12.00 -11.90 2.65
CA SER A 24 -12.68 -12.59 1.56
C SER A 24 -12.00 -13.92 1.26
N VAL A 25 -12.77 -15.01 1.32
CA VAL A 25 -12.33 -16.36 1.00
C VAL A 25 -13.06 -16.85 -0.25
N PRO A 26 -12.33 -17.21 -1.33
CA PRO A 26 -12.93 -17.71 -2.55
C PRO A 26 -13.48 -19.12 -2.40
N PHE A 27 -14.59 -19.39 -3.09
CA PHE A 27 -15.17 -20.73 -3.25
C PHE A 27 -15.87 -20.85 -4.61
N ASN A 28 -16.03 -22.08 -5.08
CA ASN A 28 -16.80 -22.39 -6.29
C ASN A 28 -18.11 -23.07 -5.91
N GLU A 29 -19.14 -22.85 -6.71
CA GLU A 29 -20.44 -23.51 -6.54
C GLU A 29 -20.75 -24.34 -7.78
N HIS A 30 -21.17 -25.58 -7.55
CA HIS A 30 -21.46 -26.55 -8.61
C HIS A 30 -22.90 -27.04 -8.43
N PHE A 31 -23.76 -26.79 -9.41
CA PHE A 31 -25.15 -27.24 -9.43
C PHE A 31 -25.36 -28.41 -10.38
N ASN A 32 -26.11 -29.39 -9.91
CA ASN A 32 -26.81 -30.34 -10.75
C ASN A 32 -28.33 -30.12 -10.60
N ARG A 33 -29.15 -30.83 -11.38
CA ARG A 33 -30.63 -30.69 -11.37
C ARG A 33 -31.30 -30.90 -10.00
N ARG A 34 -30.62 -31.53 -9.05
CA ARG A 34 -31.20 -31.96 -7.76
C ARG A 34 -30.49 -31.37 -6.53
N SER A 35 -29.25 -30.90 -6.65
CA SER A 35 -28.44 -30.41 -5.53
C SER A 35 -27.31 -29.48 -5.97
N GLY A 36 -26.94 -28.58 -5.05
CA GLY A 36 -25.72 -27.77 -5.14
C GLY A 36 -24.61 -28.36 -4.25
N THR A 37 -23.37 -28.28 -4.71
CA THR A 37 -22.18 -28.56 -3.92
C THR A 37 -21.23 -27.38 -3.97
N TYR A 38 -20.42 -27.22 -2.94
CA TYR A 38 -19.47 -26.12 -2.82
C TYR A 38 -18.06 -26.66 -2.82
N GLU A 39 -17.15 -26.01 -3.54
CA GLU A 39 -15.76 -26.39 -3.60
C GLU A 39 -14.89 -25.32 -2.95
N TYR A 40 -13.99 -25.75 -2.07
CA TYR A 40 -12.98 -24.91 -1.47
C TYR A 40 -11.68 -25.69 -1.32
N ARG A 41 -10.60 -25.16 -1.93
CA ARG A 41 -9.27 -25.77 -1.95
C ARG A 41 -9.29 -27.24 -2.42
N GLY A 42 -10.03 -27.51 -3.50
CA GLY A 42 -10.19 -28.84 -4.09
C GLY A 42 -11.02 -29.83 -3.28
N LYS A 43 -11.67 -29.38 -2.19
CA LYS A 43 -12.58 -30.21 -1.38
C LYS A 43 -14.02 -29.81 -1.65
N PHE A 44 -14.88 -30.82 -1.81
CA PHE A 44 -16.31 -30.64 -2.04
C PHE A 44 -17.11 -30.74 -0.74
N PHE A 45 -18.09 -29.86 -0.58
CA PHE A 45 -18.98 -29.77 0.57
C PHE A 45 -20.42 -29.84 0.09
N LYS A 46 -21.21 -30.74 0.66
CA LYS A 46 -22.64 -30.89 0.34
C LYS A 46 -23.51 -29.77 0.92
N ASN A 47 -23.00 -29.03 1.90
CA ASN A 47 -23.74 -27.99 2.61
C ASN A 47 -22.82 -26.80 2.89
N LEU A 48 -23.36 -25.60 2.63
CA LEU A 48 -22.71 -24.32 2.88
C LEU A 48 -22.26 -24.16 4.34
N LYS A 49 -23.05 -24.65 5.31
CA LYS A 49 -22.70 -24.68 6.74
C LYS A 49 -21.39 -25.43 7.00
N TYR A 50 -21.14 -26.55 6.33
CA TYR A 50 -19.90 -27.31 6.49
C TYR A 50 -18.72 -26.62 5.82
N LEU A 51 -18.93 -26.02 4.64
CA LEU A 51 -17.92 -25.18 3.98
C LEU A 51 -17.48 -24.06 4.93
N ILE A 52 -18.43 -23.32 5.49
CA ILE A 52 -18.17 -22.19 6.35
C ILE A 52 -17.42 -22.63 7.61
N ARG A 53 -17.91 -23.67 8.29
CA ARG A 53 -17.20 -24.25 9.45
C ARG A 53 -15.76 -24.60 9.10
N LYS A 54 -15.53 -25.19 7.93
CA LYS A 54 -14.18 -25.55 7.48
C LYS A 54 -13.31 -24.32 7.24
N ILE A 55 -13.86 -23.26 6.66
CA ILE A 55 -13.15 -21.99 6.44
C ILE A 55 -12.81 -21.32 7.77
N SER A 56 -13.74 -21.24 8.72
CA SER A 56 -13.46 -20.67 10.05
C SER A 56 -12.35 -21.41 10.78
N LEU A 57 -12.27 -22.74 10.63
CA LEU A 57 -11.16 -23.55 11.17
C LEU A 57 -9.83 -23.33 10.43
N ASP A 58 -9.85 -22.92 9.17
CA ASP A 58 -8.63 -22.62 8.40
C ASP A 58 -8.05 -21.23 8.72
N PHE A 59 -8.84 -20.35 9.35
CA PHE A 59 -8.51 -18.97 9.72
C PHE A 59 -8.93 -18.63 11.16
N PRO A 60 -8.41 -19.34 12.18
CA PRO A 60 -8.79 -19.13 13.57
C PRO A 60 -8.46 -17.72 14.10
N GLU A 61 -7.54 -17.00 13.44
CA GLU A 61 -7.18 -15.62 13.77
C GLU A 61 -8.18 -14.56 13.29
N VAL A 62 -9.16 -14.94 12.46
CA VAL A 62 -10.15 -14.02 11.89
C VAL A 62 -11.48 -14.23 12.61
N PRO A 63 -12.07 -13.18 13.23
CA PRO A 63 -13.40 -13.26 13.81
C PRO A 63 -14.41 -13.78 12.78
N TYR A 64 -15.28 -14.70 13.20
CA TYR A 64 -16.23 -15.35 12.30
C TYR A 64 -17.08 -14.36 11.51
N GLN A 65 -17.54 -13.27 12.15
CA GLN A 65 -18.33 -12.22 11.49
C GLN A 65 -17.58 -11.46 10.38
N ASN A 66 -16.24 -11.52 10.40
CA ASN A 66 -15.36 -10.81 9.47
C ASN A 66 -14.94 -11.70 8.29
N ILE A 67 -15.40 -12.95 8.24
CA ILE A 67 -15.19 -13.84 7.10
C ILE A 67 -16.33 -13.66 6.09
N LEU A 68 -15.94 -13.28 4.88
CA LEU A 68 -16.82 -13.16 3.72
C LEU A 68 -16.48 -14.24 2.70
N LEU A 69 -17.48 -14.95 2.21
CA LEU A 69 -17.27 -15.90 1.11
C LEU A 69 -17.50 -15.21 -0.22
N LYS A 70 -16.50 -15.25 -1.10
CA LYS A 70 -16.56 -14.73 -2.46
C LYS A 70 -16.70 -15.88 -3.44
N ARG A 71 -17.74 -15.83 -4.25
CA ARG A 71 -18.01 -16.85 -5.25
C ARG A 71 -17.23 -16.52 -6.51
N GLU A 72 -16.34 -17.40 -6.95
CA GLU A 72 -15.55 -17.18 -8.16
C GLU A 72 -16.22 -17.80 -9.38
N PHE A 73 -16.59 -19.08 -9.29
CA PHE A 73 -17.22 -19.81 -10.38
C PHE A 73 -18.57 -20.40 -9.97
N LYS A 74 -19.50 -20.42 -10.92
CA LYS A 74 -20.75 -21.18 -10.83
C LYS A 74 -20.85 -22.13 -12.01
N THR A 75 -20.75 -23.42 -11.74
CA THR A 75 -20.89 -24.48 -12.75
C THR A 75 -22.30 -25.05 -12.72
N SER A 76 -22.97 -25.13 -13.88
CA SER A 76 -24.30 -25.74 -14.02
C SER A 76 -24.35 -26.53 -15.33
N GLU A 77 -24.63 -27.83 -15.26
CA GLU A 77 -24.77 -28.69 -16.46
C GLU A 77 -23.61 -28.51 -17.48
N ASN A 78 -22.36 -28.44 -16.98
CA ASN A 78 -21.11 -28.19 -17.72
C ASN A 78 -20.89 -26.76 -18.24
N ILE A 79 -21.79 -25.82 -17.95
CA ILE A 79 -21.58 -24.39 -18.23
C ILE A 79 -20.91 -23.75 -17.02
N VAL A 80 -19.72 -23.18 -17.22
CA VAL A 80 -19.01 -22.41 -16.19
C VAL A 80 -19.33 -20.93 -16.38
N ASN A 81 -20.04 -20.35 -15.42
CA ASN A 81 -20.23 -18.92 -15.33
C ASN A 81 -19.15 -18.34 -14.43
N ASP A 82 -18.35 -17.44 -15.00
CA ASP A 82 -17.36 -16.68 -14.26
C ASP A 82 -18.04 -15.49 -13.56
N ILE A 83 -17.92 -15.45 -12.23
CA ILE A 83 -18.59 -14.47 -11.37
C ILE A 83 -17.55 -13.67 -10.55
N HIS A 84 -16.25 -13.82 -10.83
CA HIS A 84 -15.18 -13.20 -10.03
C HIS A 84 -15.28 -11.66 -9.91
N THR A 85 -15.90 -11.00 -10.89
CA THR A 85 -16.08 -9.53 -10.94
C THR A 85 -17.22 -9.01 -10.07
N ASN A 86 -18.11 -9.89 -9.59
CA ASN A 86 -19.22 -9.46 -8.74
C ASN A 86 -18.71 -9.11 -7.33
N ASN A 87 -18.90 -7.86 -6.92
CA ASN A 87 -18.64 -7.38 -5.55
C ASN A 87 -19.68 -7.88 -4.54
N ARG A 88 -20.27 -9.05 -4.77
CA ARG A 88 -21.25 -9.70 -3.91
C ARG A 88 -20.55 -10.75 -3.06
N TYR A 89 -20.72 -10.62 -1.76
CA TYR A 89 -20.14 -11.49 -0.77
C TYR A 89 -21.25 -12.20 -0.02
N LEU A 90 -21.02 -13.43 0.35
CA LEU A 90 -21.88 -14.15 1.28
C LEU A 90 -21.32 -13.96 2.68
N GLN A 91 -22.05 -13.21 3.52
CA GLN A 91 -21.74 -13.04 4.93
C GLN A 91 -22.51 -14.09 5.74
N VAL A 92 -21.80 -14.78 6.64
CA VAL A 92 -22.41 -15.82 7.46
C VAL A 92 -22.69 -15.31 8.85
N GLN A 93 -23.89 -15.61 9.33
CA GLN A 93 -24.30 -15.35 10.70
C GLN A 93 -24.07 -16.58 11.60
N ILE A 94 -23.96 -16.35 12.90
CA ILE A 94 -23.67 -17.39 13.90
C ILE A 94 -24.78 -18.45 13.95
N ASN A 95 -26.02 -18.07 13.66
CA ASN A 95 -27.18 -18.96 13.58
C ASN A 95 -27.17 -19.87 12.31
N GLY A 96 -26.16 -19.74 11.45
CA GLY A 96 -26.04 -20.49 10.20
C GLY A 96 -26.85 -19.90 9.03
N VAL A 97 -27.53 -18.76 9.22
CA VAL A 97 -28.15 -18.01 8.15
C VAL A 97 -27.05 -17.27 7.37
N SER A 98 -27.11 -17.33 6.05
CA SER A 98 -26.17 -16.63 5.18
C SER A 98 -26.92 -15.59 4.36
N ARG A 99 -26.38 -14.38 4.27
CA ARG A 99 -26.97 -13.29 3.46
C ARG A 99 -25.95 -12.78 2.46
N TYR A 100 -26.43 -12.39 1.29
CA TYR A 100 -25.60 -11.65 0.36
C TYR A 100 -25.49 -10.19 0.80
N ILE A 101 -24.28 -9.68 0.79
CA ILE A 101 -23.97 -8.27 0.98
C ILE A 101 -23.20 -7.76 -0.23
N THR A 102 -23.39 -6.49 -0.57
CA THR A 102 -22.55 -5.79 -1.53
C THR A 102 -21.75 -4.76 -0.76
N LEU A 103 -20.43 -4.86 -0.81
CA LEU A 103 -19.58 -3.89 -0.15
C LEU A 103 -19.43 -2.65 -1.05
N PRO A 104 -19.48 -1.43 -0.48
CA PRO A 104 -19.15 -0.22 -1.22
C PRO A 104 -17.73 -0.30 -1.81
N SER A 105 -17.49 0.35 -2.95
CA SER A 105 -16.20 0.32 -3.65
C SER A 105 -15.02 0.90 -2.83
N TYR A 106 -15.32 1.68 -1.79
CA TYR A 106 -14.32 2.23 -0.88
C TYR A 106 -13.91 1.27 0.23
N HIS A 107 -14.73 0.25 0.56
CA HIS A 107 -14.38 -0.74 1.58
C HIS A 107 -13.12 -1.50 1.19
N ILE A 108 -12.32 -1.82 2.20
CA ILE A 108 -11.07 -2.54 2.04
C ILE A 108 -11.31 -3.98 2.51
N VAL A 109 -10.91 -4.93 1.68
CA VAL A 109 -11.08 -6.36 1.93
C VAL A 109 -9.73 -7.02 1.72
N ILE A 110 -9.41 -7.97 2.60
CA ILE A 110 -8.25 -8.84 2.43
C ILE A 110 -8.70 -10.04 1.61
N GLU A 111 -8.12 -10.25 0.44
CA GLU A 111 -8.44 -11.42 -0.39
C GLU A 111 -7.48 -12.57 -0.03
N PHE A 112 -8.04 -13.72 0.34
CA PHE A 112 -7.27 -14.95 0.49
C PHE A 112 -7.03 -15.60 -0.86
N VAL A 113 -5.77 -15.91 -1.17
CA VAL A 113 -5.42 -16.68 -2.37
C VAL A 113 -4.42 -17.78 -2.06
N MET A 114 -4.48 -18.84 -2.86
CA MET A 114 -3.53 -19.95 -2.83
C MET A 114 -2.75 -19.95 -4.15
N HIS A 115 -1.42 -19.87 -4.08
CA HIS A 115 -0.56 -19.89 -5.27
C HIS A 115 0.60 -20.88 -5.06
N HIS A 116 0.71 -21.90 -5.91
CA HIS A 116 1.65 -23.02 -5.77
C HIS A 116 1.69 -23.63 -4.35
N GLY A 117 0.51 -23.90 -3.78
CA GLY A 117 0.38 -24.48 -2.44
C GLY A 117 0.68 -23.52 -1.28
N LYS A 118 1.11 -22.29 -1.55
CA LYS A 118 1.37 -21.26 -0.53
C LYS A 118 0.15 -20.37 -0.35
N LYS A 119 -0.14 -20.03 0.91
CA LYS A 119 -1.19 -19.09 1.31
C LYS A 119 -0.68 -17.66 1.15
N TYR A 120 -1.49 -16.79 0.58
CA TYR A 120 -1.26 -15.36 0.54
C TYR A 120 -2.52 -14.60 0.92
N PHE A 121 -2.32 -13.43 1.48
CA PHE A 121 -3.37 -12.47 1.81
C PHE A 121 -3.09 -11.21 1.02
N ILE A 122 -4.01 -10.80 0.16
CA ILE A 122 -3.84 -9.65 -0.72
C ILE A 122 -4.62 -8.48 -0.14
N CYS A 123 -3.94 -7.36 0.10
CA CYS A 123 -4.56 -6.10 0.46
C CYS A 123 -4.05 -5.02 -0.49
N ASN A 124 -4.96 -4.35 -1.23
CA ASN A 124 -4.64 -3.31 -2.22
C ASN A 124 -3.52 -3.73 -3.19
N ARG A 125 -3.68 -4.91 -3.80
CA ARG A 125 -2.72 -5.55 -4.74
C ARG A 125 -1.38 -5.96 -4.12
N SER A 126 -1.15 -5.71 -2.84
CA SER A 126 0.06 -6.14 -2.14
C SER A 126 -0.15 -7.54 -1.53
N PRO A 127 0.68 -8.55 -1.86
CA PRO A 127 0.61 -9.86 -1.24
C PRO A 127 1.36 -9.91 0.10
N PHE A 128 0.78 -10.58 1.08
CA PHE A 128 1.33 -10.82 2.41
C PHE A 128 1.32 -12.31 2.75
N LYS A 129 2.24 -12.75 3.62
CA LYS A 129 2.34 -14.16 4.02
C LYS A 129 1.36 -14.52 5.13
N THR A 130 0.94 -13.53 5.91
CA THR A 130 0.05 -13.72 7.06
C THR A 130 -1.13 -12.75 7.01
N TYR A 131 -2.27 -13.16 7.58
CA TYR A 131 -3.44 -12.30 7.73
C TYR A 131 -3.10 -11.05 8.54
N LYS A 132 -2.31 -11.19 9.62
CA LYS A 132 -1.92 -10.09 10.50
C LYS A 132 -1.18 -8.97 9.76
N GLU A 133 -0.23 -9.32 8.90
CA GLU A 133 0.49 -8.33 8.07
C GLU A 133 -0.47 -7.61 7.11
N ALA A 134 -1.34 -8.36 6.43
CA ALA A 134 -2.34 -7.77 5.53
C ALA A 134 -3.33 -6.87 6.28
N LYS A 135 -3.75 -7.25 7.48
CA LYS A 135 -4.64 -6.47 8.35
C LYS A 135 -4.01 -5.13 8.70
N ILE A 136 -2.80 -5.11 9.26
CA ILE A 136 -2.09 -3.87 9.59
C ILE A 136 -1.97 -2.96 8.36
N TYR A 137 -1.70 -3.54 7.19
CA TYR A 137 -1.60 -2.78 5.96
C TYR A 137 -2.95 -2.19 5.51
N CYS A 138 -4.03 -2.96 5.62
CA CYS A 138 -5.39 -2.50 5.36
C CYS A 138 -5.85 -1.42 6.36
N GLU A 139 -5.50 -1.53 7.65
CA GLU A 139 -5.75 -0.49 8.67
C GLU A 139 -5.10 0.83 8.27
N HIS A 140 -3.83 0.80 7.85
CA HIS A 140 -3.15 1.98 7.32
C HIS A 140 -3.83 2.54 6.06
N LEU A 141 -4.37 1.69 5.20
CA LEU A 141 -5.11 2.17 4.03
C LEU A 141 -6.39 2.88 4.43
N GLU A 142 -7.18 2.34 5.36
CA GLU A 142 -8.40 3.00 5.84
C GLU A 142 -8.08 4.33 6.51
N GLU A 143 -7.04 4.37 7.35
CA GLU A 143 -6.57 5.58 8.05
C GLU A 143 -6.08 6.64 7.05
N PHE A 144 -5.11 6.31 6.20
CA PHE A 144 -4.40 7.30 5.38
C PHE A 144 -5.11 7.68 4.09
N SER A 145 -6.06 6.87 3.59
CA SER A 145 -6.76 7.17 2.33
C SER A 145 -7.86 8.23 2.48
N GLN A 146 -8.22 8.60 3.71
CA GLN A 146 -9.14 9.70 3.98
C GLN A 146 -8.54 11.06 3.59
N PHE A 147 -7.20 11.16 3.63
CA PHE A 147 -6.50 12.40 3.34
C PHE A 147 -6.27 12.59 1.83
N LYS A 148 -7.00 13.55 1.24
CA LYS A 148 -6.96 13.90 -0.20
C LYS A 148 -6.58 15.37 -0.49
N LEU A 149 -5.99 16.05 0.50
CA LEU A 149 -5.66 17.47 0.46
C LEU A 149 -4.15 17.72 0.25
N GLN A 150 -3.43 16.83 -0.42
CA GLN A 150 -1.98 16.99 -0.65
C GLN A 150 -1.68 18.26 -1.45
N HIS A 151 -2.54 18.63 -2.40
CA HIS A 151 -2.34 19.75 -3.32
C HIS A 151 -2.25 21.12 -2.64
N ILE A 152 -2.78 21.30 -1.42
CA ILE A 152 -2.66 22.55 -0.66
C ILE A 152 -1.28 22.71 0.00
N PHE A 153 -0.50 21.63 0.09
CA PHE A 153 0.85 21.62 0.66
C PHE A 153 1.95 21.71 -0.40
N LEU A 154 1.60 22.05 -1.64
CA LEU A 154 2.58 22.29 -2.70
C LEU A 154 3.40 23.55 -2.41
N GLY A 155 4.68 23.52 -2.80
CA GLY A 155 5.55 24.67 -2.65
C GLY A 155 5.23 25.81 -3.62
N LYS A 156 5.92 26.95 -3.45
CA LYS A 156 5.67 28.20 -4.18
C LYS A 156 6.01 28.11 -5.68
N ASN A 157 6.89 27.19 -6.08
CA ASN A 157 7.29 27.05 -7.48
C ASN A 157 6.12 26.52 -8.33
N LEU A 158 5.64 27.34 -9.26
CA LEU A 158 4.49 27.04 -10.12
C LEU A 158 4.75 25.89 -11.09
N LEU A 159 5.95 25.78 -11.65
CA LEU A 159 6.34 24.70 -12.58
C LEU A 159 6.35 23.35 -11.86
N ALA A 160 7.01 23.27 -10.71
CA ALA A 160 7.05 22.06 -9.89
C ALA A 160 5.64 21.64 -9.44
N SER A 161 4.80 22.62 -9.07
CA SER A 161 3.39 22.38 -8.73
C SER A 161 2.58 21.82 -9.91
N LYS A 162 2.80 22.33 -11.12
CA LYS A 162 2.15 21.84 -12.34
C LYS A 162 2.58 20.41 -12.67
N ILE A 163 3.88 20.12 -12.56
CA ILE A 163 4.43 18.76 -12.76
C ILE A 163 3.84 17.79 -11.74
N TRP A 164 3.78 18.19 -10.47
CA TRP A 164 3.18 17.37 -9.42
C TRP A 164 1.71 17.05 -9.72
N ARG A 165 0.91 18.07 -10.06
CA ARG A 165 -0.52 17.88 -10.39
C ARG A 165 -0.71 16.93 -11.57
N ASN A 166 0.15 17.01 -12.59
CA ASN A 166 0.11 16.09 -13.73
C ASN A 166 0.51 14.66 -13.35
N THR A 167 1.49 14.51 -12.47
CA THR A 167 2.03 13.19 -12.10
C THR A 167 1.16 12.45 -11.09
N TRP A 168 0.58 13.17 -10.13
CA TRP A 168 -0.13 12.62 -8.98
C TRP A 168 -1.64 12.78 -9.04
N LYS A 169 -2.19 13.28 -10.16
CA LYS A 169 -3.64 13.44 -10.36
C LYS A 169 -4.40 12.19 -9.91
N ASP A 170 -5.35 12.38 -9.00
CA ASP A 170 -6.24 11.36 -8.44
C ASP A 170 -5.53 10.14 -7.79
N CYS A 171 -4.21 10.23 -7.55
CA CYS A 171 -3.42 9.16 -6.96
C CYS A 171 -2.99 9.51 -5.52
N TYR A 172 -3.89 9.21 -4.59
CA TYR A 172 -3.68 9.37 -3.15
C TYR A 172 -3.08 8.09 -2.52
N TYR A 173 -3.07 8.00 -1.18
CA TYR A 173 -2.43 6.90 -0.46
C TYR A 173 -2.84 5.50 -0.95
N LYS A 174 -4.14 5.24 -1.13
CA LYS A 174 -4.64 3.98 -1.71
C LYS A 174 -4.01 3.66 -3.07
N CYS A 175 -3.78 4.66 -3.91
CA CYS A 175 -3.21 4.47 -5.24
C CYS A 175 -1.71 4.18 -5.17
N TYR A 176 -0.90 5.05 -4.55
CA TYR A 176 0.56 4.89 -4.62
C TYR A 176 1.13 3.83 -3.68
N SER A 177 0.36 3.37 -2.70
CA SER A 177 0.77 2.26 -1.82
C SER A 177 0.68 0.90 -2.52
N GLN A 178 -0.05 0.77 -3.62
CA GLN A 178 -0.22 -0.51 -4.33
C GLN A 178 1.11 -1.23 -4.62
N ASN A 179 1.07 -2.56 -4.53
CA ASN A 179 2.21 -3.45 -4.79
C ASN A 179 3.45 -3.06 -3.95
N HIS A 180 3.26 -2.88 -2.64
CA HIS A 180 4.33 -2.46 -1.71
C HIS A 180 5.04 -1.17 -2.15
N PHE A 181 4.25 -0.12 -2.44
CA PHE A 181 4.72 1.20 -2.88
C PHE A 181 5.43 1.23 -4.24
N LEU A 182 5.23 0.22 -5.11
CA LEU A 182 5.78 0.25 -6.47
C LEU A 182 5.25 1.44 -7.28
N GLU A 183 3.97 1.78 -7.12
CA GLU A 183 3.36 2.94 -7.80
C GLU A 183 3.94 4.27 -7.32
N LEU A 184 4.24 4.40 -6.03
CA LEU A 184 4.97 5.55 -5.48
C LEU A 184 6.34 5.70 -6.15
N LYS A 185 7.13 4.61 -6.23
CA LYS A 185 8.47 4.62 -6.84
C LYS A 185 8.43 5.06 -8.31
N LYS A 186 7.52 4.50 -9.10
CA LYS A 186 7.34 4.88 -10.52
C LYS A 186 7.01 6.36 -10.69
N LYS A 187 6.10 6.89 -9.87
CA LYS A 187 5.68 8.29 -9.94
C LYS A 187 6.75 9.26 -9.44
N ILE A 188 7.53 8.89 -8.42
CA ILE A 188 8.73 9.63 -8.00
C ILE A 188 9.71 9.79 -9.16
N ILE A 189 10.04 8.70 -9.85
CA ILE A 189 10.96 8.75 -11.01
C ILE A 189 10.38 9.62 -12.11
N ARG A 190 9.09 9.47 -12.42
CA ARG A 190 8.42 10.30 -13.44
C ARG A 190 8.46 11.79 -13.10
N GLU A 191 8.16 12.17 -11.87
CA GLU A 191 8.24 13.57 -11.41
C GLU A 191 9.67 14.09 -11.53
N LEU A 192 10.66 13.29 -11.07
CA LEU A 192 12.07 13.65 -11.16
C LEU A 192 12.54 13.85 -12.61
N CYS A 193 12.16 12.97 -13.53
CA CYS A 193 12.46 13.14 -14.96
C CYS A 193 11.85 14.44 -15.50
N MET A 194 10.60 14.75 -15.15
CA MET A 194 9.96 15.98 -15.61
C MET A 194 10.64 17.23 -15.05
N LEU A 195 11.09 17.20 -13.80
CA LEU A 195 11.83 18.31 -13.19
C LEU A 195 13.20 18.50 -13.84
N ARG A 196 13.95 17.41 -14.08
CA ARG A 196 15.25 17.47 -14.77
C ARG A 196 15.12 18.01 -16.19
N ASN A 197 14.03 17.66 -16.88
CA ASN A 197 13.76 18.13 -18.24
C ASN A 197 13.49 19.64 -18.35
N ILE A 198 13.28 20.36 -17.22
CA ILE A 198 13.17 21.82 -17.23
C ILE A 198 14.52 22.45 -17.58
N ASP A 199 15.59 21.96 -16.95
CA ASP A 199 16.91 22.56 -17.03
C ASP A 199 17.85 21.79 -17.98
N HIS A 200 17.58 20.50 -18.22
CA HIS A 200 18.51 19.57 -18.90
C HIS A 200 17.79 18.53 -19.77
N GLU A 201 18.31 18.24 -20.96
CA GLU A 201 17.72 17.26 -21.89
C GLU A 201 18.07 15.77 -21.59
N SER A 202 18.74 15.48 -20.48
CA SER A 202 19.21 14.11 -20.15
C SER A 202 18.24 13.37 -19.22
N PRO A 203 17.48 12.37 -19.71
CA PRO A 203 16.61 11.57 -18.86
C PRO A 203 17.43 10.70 -17.91
N ILE A 204 16.95 10.59 -16.67
CA ILE A 204 17.50 9.66 -15.68
C ILE A 204 16.91 8.26 -15.90
N ARG A 205 17.74 7.23 -15.87
CA ARG A 205 17.36 5.83 -16.08
C ARG A 205 17.15 5.14 -14.74
N TYR A 206 16.17 4.25 -14.69
CA TYR A 206 15.98 3.42 -13.53
C TYR A 206 17.06 2.33 -13.45
N ASN A 207 17.68 2.17 -12.27
CA ASN A 207 18.66 1.12 -12.02
C ASN A 207 18.22 0.26 -10.82
N LYS A 208 18.07 -1.05 -11.06
CA LYS A 208 17.61 -2.03 -10.06
C LYS A 208 18.61 -2.29 -8.95
N THR A 209 19.91 -2.21 -9.24
CA THR A 209 20.98 -2.35 -8.23
C THR A 209 20.95 -1.17 -7.26
N LEU A 210 20.79 0.04 -7.79
CA LEU A 210 20.58 1.23 -6.96
C LEU A 210 19.30 1.11 -6.13
N GLU A 211 18.21 0.61 -6.71
CA GLU A 211 16.94 0.39 -6.00
C GLU A 211 17.11 -0.59 -4.83
N PHE A 212 17.88 -1.66 -5.02
CA PHE A 212 18.19 -2.61 -3.95
C PHE A 212 18.90 -1.92 -2.77
N THR A 213 19.93 -1.12 -3.05
CA THR A 213 20.64 -0.32 -2.04
C THR A 213 19.70 0.67 -1.35
N ALA A 214 18.86 1.38 -2.11
CA ALA A 214 17.90 2.33 -1.56
C ALA A 214 16.86 1.64 -0.66
N ASN A 215 16.35 0.47 -1.04
CA ASN A 215 15.42 -0.31 -0.22
C ASN A 215 16.09 -0.77 1.08
N TYR A 216 17.34 -1.20 1.02
CA TYR A 216 18.11 -1.57 2.21
C TYR A 216 18.25 -0.38 3.16
N HIS A 217 18.69 0.79 2.67
CA HIS A 217 18.84 1.99 3.51
C HIS A 217 17.52 2.53 4.02
N ALA A 218 16.44 2.51 3.23
CA ALA A 218 15.10 2.89 3.69
C ALA A 218 14.64 2.01 4.85
N ARG A 219 14.92 0.71 4.78
CA ARG A 219 14.62 -0.23 5.87
C ARG A 219 15.45 0.06 7.11
N ILE A 220 16.75 0.27 6.98
CA ILE A 220 17.62 0.61 8.11
C ILE A 220 17.15 1.91 8.76
N ASN A 221 16.96 2.98 7.98
CA ASN A 221 16.46 4.27 8.46
C ASN A 221 15.16 4.10 9.25
N ALA A 222 14.20 3.34 8.69
CA ALA A 222 12.93 3.08 9.35
C ALA A 222 13.08 2.31 10.68
N LEU A 223 13.96 1.30 10.73
CA LEU A 223 14.22 0.50 11.94
C LEU A 223 14.90 1.30 13.05
N VAL A 224 15.92 2.09 12.72
CA VAL A 224 16.64 2.92 13.71
C VAL A 224 15.93 4.24 14.00
N ASN A 225 14.87 4.56 13.25
CA ASN A 225 14.12 5.82 13.31
C ASN A 225 15.05 7.06 13.28
N LYS A 226 16.12 6.97 12.47
CA LYS A 226 17.12 8.01 12.24
C LYS A 226 17.40 8.09 10.75
N LEU A 227 17.51 9.33 10.25
CA LEU A 227 17.83 9.55 8.85
C LEU A 227 19.34 9.41 8.68
N LEU A 228 19.77 8.25 8.17
CA LEU A 228 21.14 8.03 7.74
C LEU A 228 21.19 8.27 6.24
N VAL A 229 22.04 9.20 5.82
CA VAL A 229 22.29 9.50 4.41
C VAL A 229 23.70 9.02 4.08
N ALA A 230 23.78 7.95 3.30
CA ALA A 230 25.05 7.41 2.84
C ALA A 230 25.74 8.33 1.83
N GLY A 231 27.07 8.24 1.76
CA GLY A 231 27.88 8.96 0.79
C GLY A 231 28.19 10.43 1.13
N ASP A 232 29.24 10.89 0.47
CA ASP A 232 29.72 12.26 0.38
C ASP A 232 29.92 12.64 -1.10
N GLU A 233 30.47 13.82 -1.39
CA GLU A 233 30.71 14.29 -2.77
C GLU A 233 31.73 13.43 -3.53
N LYS A 234 32.52 12.59 -2.84
CA LYS A 234 33.54 11.70 -3.43
C LYS A 234 33.04 10.27 -3.65
N SER A 235 31.83 9.96 -3.18
CA SER A 235 31.26 8.63 -3.24
C SER A 235 30.79 8.30 -4.65
N LYS A 236 30.96 7.05 -5.10
CA LYS A 236 30.47 6.59 -6.42
C LYS A 236 28.94 6.50 -6.50
N VAL A 237 28.29 6.41 -5.35
CA VAL A 237 26.84 6.36 -5.21
C VAL A 237 26.45 7.41 -4.19
N HIS A 238 25.51 8.25 -4.60
CA HIS A 238 24.99 9.34 -3.81
C HIS A 238 23.58 9.01 -3.32
N GLU A 239 23.12 9.72 -2.30
CA GLU A 239 21.85 9.43 -1.65
C GLU A 239 21.13 10.69 -1.18
N VAL A 240 19.82 10.73 -1.42
CA VAL A 240 18.91 11.63 -0.73
C VAL A 240 17.83 10.82 -0.02
N ALA A 241 17.55 11.14 1.24
CA ALA A 241 16.57 10.42 2.05
C ALA A 241 15.65 11.38 2.79
N ALA A 242 14.45 10.91 3.13
CA ALA A 242 13.52 11.61 3.99
C ALA A 242 12.65 10.65 4.80
N PHE A 243 12.19 11.11 5.97
CA PHE A 243 10.99 10.60 6.59
C PHE A 243 9.81 11.50 6.24
N ILE A 244 8.69 10.87 5.92
CA ILE A 244 7.45 11.58 5.61
C ILE A 244 6.24 10.85 6.21
N ASN A 245 5.23 11.63 6.56
CA ASN A 245 3.92 11.10 6.93
C ASN A 245 3.32 10.40 5.70
N PRO A 246 2.88 9.13 5.78
CA PRO A 246 2.47 8.36 4.62
C PRO A 246 1.53 9.09 3.65
N PRO A 247 0.42 9.75 4.07
CA PRO A 247 -0.48 10.47 3.15
C PRO A 247 0.19 11.58 2.33
N LEU A 248 1.29 12.14 2.82
CA LEU A 248 2.04 13.24 2.20
C LEU A 248 3.19 12.75 1.31
N ALA A 249 3.41 11.44 1.21
CA ALA A 249 4.56 10.86 0.49
C ALA A 249 4.72 11.37 -0.95
N SER A 250 3.62 11.62 -1.65
CA SER A 250 3.63 12.16 -3.01
C SER A 250 4.24 13.56 -3.11
N LEU A 251 4.30 14.33 -2.01
CA LEU A 251 4.84 15.70 -2.01
C LEU A 251 6.36 15.73 -1.84
N GLN A 252 7.02 14.60 -1.57
CA GLN A 252 8.42 14.60 -1.13
C GLN A 252 9.37 15.16 -2.19
N VAL A 253 9.19 14.81 -3.47
CA VAL A 253 10.02 15.32 -4.57
C VAL A 253 9.78 16.80 -4.81
N ASN A 254 8.51 17.23 -4.87
CA ASN A 254 8.13 18.64 -4.94
C ASN A 254 8.76 19.46 -3.80
N LYS A 255 8.75 18.94 -2.57
CA LYS A 255 9.36 19.59 -1.40
C LYS A 255 10.87 19.73 -1.55
N TRP A 256 11.57 18.69 -1.98
CA TRP A 256 13.01 18.77 -2.23
C TRP A 256 13.32 19.81 -3.32
N TYR A 257 12.56 19.82 -4.41
CA TYR A 257 12.76 20.77 -5.50
C TYR A 257 12.50 22.22 -5.11
N ASN A 258 11.44 22.50 -4.35
CA ASN A 258 11.21 23.86 -3.85
C ASN A 258 12.32 24.31 -2.90
N SER A 259 12.84 23.39 -2.06
CA SER A 259 13.98 23.69 -1.19
C SER A 259 15.24 24.05 -2.00
N TYR A 260 15.50 23.31 -3.09
CA TYR A 260 16.57 23.62 -4.05
C TYR A 260 16.42 25.03 -4.64
N VAL A 261 15.23 25.35 -5.16
CA VAL A 261 14.98 26.67 -5.77
C VAL A 261 15.14 27.80 -4.77
N GLU A 262 14.65 27.64 -3.53
CA GLU A 262 14.82 28.63 -2.47
C GLU A 262 16.30 28.86 -2.12
N GLU A 263 17.09 27.78 -2.03
CA GLU A 263 18.53 27.85 -1.75
C GLU A 263 19.32 28.52 -2.87
N GLN A 264 18.88 28.43 -4.14
CA GLN A 264 19.48 29.17 -5.25
C GLN A 264 19.25 30.69 -5.16
N THR A 265 18.14 31.11 -4.54
CA THR A 265 17.77 32.54 -4.42
C THR A 265 18.31 33.22 -3.16
N ASP A 266 18.73 32.46 -2.14
CA ASP A 266 19.23 32.98 -0.87
C ASP A 266 20.64 32.46 -0.55
N ILE A 267 21.65 33.23 -0.99
CA ILE A 267 23.08 32.92 -0.88
C ILE A 267 23.53 32.74 0.59
N ASN A 268 22.82 33.34 1.55
CA ASN A 268 23.17 33.26 2.97
C ASN A 268 22.63 32.00 3.66
N ARG A 269 21.77 31.23 2.98
CA ARG A 269 21.14 30.04 3.57
C ARG A 269 22.10 28.85 3.54
N LYS A 270 22.46 28.36 4.73
CA LYS A 270 23.23 27.11 4.85
C LYS A 270 22.42 25.93 4.33
N SER A 271 22.91 25.29 3.25
CA SER A 271 22.28 24.10 2.66
C SER A 271 22.46 22.87 3.55
N LYS A 272 21.37 22.11 3.73
CA LYS A 272 21.40 20.84 4.45
C LYS A 272 22.08 19.78 3.58
N LYS A 273 22.60 18.70 4.20
CA LYS A 273 23.25 17.59 3.47
C LYS A 273 22.30 17.01 2.41
N GLU A 274 21.04 16.84 2.77
CA GLU A 274 19.99 16.33 1.87
C GLU A 274 19.72 17.28 0.70
N SER A 275 19.75 18.60 0.92
CA SER A 275 19.61 19.58 -0.16
C SER A 275 20.78 19.46 -1.13
N LYS A 276 22.03 19.44 -0.64
CA LYS A 276 23.22 19.28 -1.49
C LYS A 276 23.16 18.00 -2.34
N GLN A 277 22.77 16.89 -1.74
CA GLN A 277 22.59 15.62 -2.45
C GLN A 277 21.46 15.71 -3.48
N PHE A 278 20.35 16.39 -3.14
CA PHE A 278 19.28 16.62 -4.10
C PHE A 278 19.72 17.51 -5.28
N HIS A 279 20.57 18.52 -5.05
CA HIS A 279 21.12 19.34 -6.15
C HIS A 279 21.93 18.45 -7.10
N LEU A 280 22.75 17.56 -6.56
CA LEU A 280 23.50 16.61 -7.35
C LEU A 280 22.58 15.66 -8.13
N LEU A 281 21.48 15.20 -7.54
CA LEU A 281 20.47 14.39 -8.21
C LEU A 281 19.83 15.09 -9.42
N LEU A 282 19.80 16.43 -9.46
CA LEU A 282 19.33 17.19 -10.62
C LEU A 282 20.41 17.40 -11.70
N SER A 283 21.69 17.18 -11.37
CA SER A 283 22.83 17.39 -12.28
C SER A 283 22.74 16.53 -13.55
N PRO A 284 23.13 17.06 -14.74
CA PRO A 284 23.11 16.31 -15.99
C PRO A 284 24.08 15.12 -15.99
N HIS A 285 25.07 15.09 -15.09
CA HIS A 285 26.02 13.99 -14.96
C HIS A 285 25.41 12.72 -14.37
N ILE A 286 24.39 12.86 -13.52
CA ILE A 286 23.67 11.72 -12.95
C ILE A 286 22.79 11.10 -14.03
N LYS A 287 22.99 9.80 -14.28
CA LYS A 287 22.28 9.07 -15.34
C LYS A 287 21.38 7.98 -14.79
N GLU A 288 21.56 7.55 -13.55
CA GLU A 288 20.86 6.42 -12.98
C GLU A 288 20.27 6.72 -11.59
N VAL A 289 19.10 6.15 -11.31
CA VAL A 289 18.45 6.27 -10.00
C VAL A 289 17.74 4.99 -9.59
N GLY A 290 17.80 4.70 -8.29
CA GLY A 290 16.99 3.71 -7.61
C GLY A 290 16.15 4.35 -6.50
N VAL A 291 14.93 3.85 -6.27
CA VAL A 291 14.03 4.39 -5.24
C VAL A 291 13.66 3.29 -4.24
N GLY A 292 14.02 3.51 -2.99
CA GLY A 292 13.68 2.67 -1.85
C GLY A 292 12.57 3.29 -1.01
N VAL A 293 11.62 2.46 -0.59
CA VAL A 293 10.50 2.91 0.26
C VAL A 293 10.25 1.87 1.33
N THR A 294 10.14 2.31 2.59
CA THR A 294 9.77 1.43 3.71
C THR A 294 8.80 2.13 4.64
N LEU A 295 7.65 1.51 4.90
CA LEU A 295 6.73 1.93 5.94
C LEU A 295 7.07 1.21 7.24
N TYR A 296 7.32 1.97 8.30
CA TYR A 296 7.48 1.41 9.64
C TYR A 296 6.63 2.19 10.63
N ARG A 297 5.75 1.44 11.32
CA ARG A 297 4.68 2.01 12.15
C ARG A 297 3.86 2.98 11.28
N ARG A 298 3.95 4.29 11.56
CA ARG A 298 3.23 5.36 10.85
C ARG A 298 4.15 6.35 10.13
N LYS A 299 5.39 5.96 9.83
CA LYS A 299 6.37 6.79 9.11
C LYS A 299 6.85 6.07 7.86
N LEU A 300 6.89 6.80 6.76
CA LEU A 300 7.46 6.33 5.51
C LEU A 300 8.89 6.84 5.38
N SER A 301 9.85 5.93 5.22
CA SER A 301 11.21 6.26 4.80
C SER A 301 11.28 6.16 3.29
N ILE A 302 11.69 7.24 2.63
CA ILE A 302 11.95 7.30 1.19
C ILE A 302 13.44 7.58 1.01
N VAL A 303 14.10 6.77 0.20
CA VAL A 303 15.52 6.90 -0.14
C VAL A 303 15.67 6.84 -1.65
N LEU A 304 16.41 7.77 -2.24
CA LEU A 304 16.84 7.73 -3.63
C LEU A 304 18.35 7.58 -3.65
N THR A 305 18.84 6.55 -4.32
CA THR A 305 20.27 6.35 -4.60
C THR A 305 20.52 6.62 -6.08
N PHE A 306 21.64 7.24 -6.41
CA PHE A 306 21.90 7.69 -7.78
C PHE A 306 23.40 7.73 -8.10
N ALA A 307 23.69 7.62 -9.40
CA ALA A 307 25.03 7.64 -9.99
C ALA A 307 24.99 8.23 -11.40
#